data_AF-A0A8C7XLZ4-F1
#
_entry.id   AF-A0A8C7XLZ4-F1
#
_cell.length_a   1.000
_cell.length_b   1.000
_cell.length_c   1.000
_cell.angle_alpha   90.00
_cell.angle_beta   90.00
_cell.angle_gamma   90.00
#
_symmetry.space_group_name_H-M   'P 1'
#
loop_
_entity.id
_entity.type
_entity.pdbx_description
1 polymer ?
#
loop_
_entity_poly.entity_id
_entity_poly.type
_entity_poly.pdbx_seq_one_letter_code
_entity_poly.pdbx_strand_id
1 'polypeptide(L)' 'SSHPASPALAVLRCSDSVPSRSYAALAEARAVLEQELDSIRVAGTWKAERIITSKQGPQINVDGGRGGSCHKNTPP' A
#
# COMPACT_ATOMS: atom_id res chain seq x y z
N SER A 1 -13.99 -55.38 -1.15
CA SER A 1 -14.06 -53.93 -0.87
C SER A 1 -12.70 -53.35 -1.22
N SER A 2 -12.53 -52.88 -2.44
CA SER A 2 -11.26 -52.37 -2.98
C SER A 2 -11.39 -50.85 -3.15
N HIS A 3 -10.74 -50.08 -2.29
CA HIS A 3 -10.52 -48.66 -2.55
C HIS A 3 -9.50 -48.51 -3.68
N PRO A 4 -9.73 -47.68 -4.71
CA PRO A 4 -8.63 -47.21 -5.51
C PRO A 4 -7.80 -46.24 -4.66
N ALA A 5 -6.53 -46.58 -4.49
CA ALA A 5 -5.52 -45.67 -3.98
C ALA A 5 -5.50 -44.40 -4.85
N SER A 6 -5.60 -43.24 -4.20
CA SER A 6 -5.43 -41.93 -4.85
C SER A 6 -4.12 -41.93 -5.64
N PRO A 7 -4.13 -41.62 -6.94
CA PRO A 7 -2.90 -41.43 -7.67
C PRO A 7 -2.22 -40.19 -7.12
N ALA A 8 -1.11 -40.44 -6.47
CA ALA A 8 0.07 -39.60 -6.33
C ALA A 8 -0.09 -38.16 -6.85
N LEU A 9 0.14 -37.21 -5.95
CA LEU A 9 0.60 -35.85 -6.25
C LEU A 9 1.96 -35.91 -6.98
N ALA A 10 1.96 -36.48 -8.17
CA ALA A 10 3.06 -36.46 -9.10
C ALA A 10 2.88 -35.21 -9.96
N VAL A 11 3.95 -34.40 -10.01
CA VAL A 11 4.10 -33.20 -10.84
C VAL A 11 3.33 -32.02 -10.25
N LEU A 12 3.96 -31.12 -9.51
CA LEU A 12 4.86 -30.11 -10.07
C LEU A 12 6.06 -29.92 -9.14
N ARG A 13 7.21 -30.49 -9.52
CA ARG A 13 8.47 -29.84 -9.17
C ARG A 13 8.47 -28.53 -9.95
N CYS A 14 8.19 -27.41 -9.28
CA CYS A 14 8.57 -26.11 -9.81
C CYS A 14 10.09 -26.13 -9.91
N SER A 15 10.62 -26.25 -11.12
CA SER A 15 12.04 -26.06 -11.37
C SER A 15 12.41 -24.68 -10.87
N ASP A 16 13.31 -24.63 -9.87
CA ASP A 16 13.98 -23.42 -9.37
C ASP A 16 14.93 -22.85 -10.44
N SER A 17 14.37 -22.45 -11.57
CA SER A 17 14.99 -21.46 -12.44
C SER A 17 13.93 -20.40 -12.65
N VAL A 18 13.93 -19.36 -11.80
CA VAL A 18 13.23 -18.12 -12.15
C VAL A 18 13.86 -17.65 -13.46
N PRO A 19 13.19 -17.79 -14.62
CA PRO A 19 13.83 -17.45 -15.88
C PRO A 19 13.93 -15.93 -15.96
N SER A 20 14.98 -15.42 -16.61
CA SER A 20 15.20 -13.99 -16.91
C SER A 20 13.94 -13.24 -17.39
N ARG A 21 13.03 -13.93 -18.06
CA ARG A 21 11.71 -13.43 -18.47
C ARG A 21 10.81 -12.97 -17.30
N SER A 22 10.90 -13.60 -16.13
CA SER A 22 10.18 -13.16 -14.93
C SER A 22 10.72 -11.85 -14.39
N TYR A 23 12.02 -11.61 -14.50
CA TYR A 23 12.62 -10.33 -14.10
C TYR A 23 12.21 -9.20 -15.04
N ALA A 24 12.22 -9.45 -16.35
CA ALA A 24 11.71 -8.49 -17.34
C ALA A 24 10.24 -8.14 -17.09
N ALA A 25 9.38 -9.14 -16.88
CA ALA A 25 7.97 -8.91 -16.57
C ALA A 25 7.77 -8.11 -15.27
N LEU A 26 8.58 -8.36 -14.22
CA LEU A 26 8.54 -7.59 -12.98
C LEU A 26 9.02 -6.15 -13.18
N ALA A 27 10.06 -5.93 -13.97
CA ALA A 27 10.57 -4.60 -14.29
C ALA A 27 9.52 -3.77 -15.05
N GLU A 28 8.86 -4.37 -16.04
CA GLU A 28 7.76 -3.74 -16.77
C GLU A 28 6.57 -3.41 -15.86
N ALA A 29 6.15 -4.35 -15.01
CA ALA A 29 5.08 -4.11 -14.05
C ALA A 29 5.41 -2.95 -13.08
N ARG A 30 6.67 -2.85 -12.63
CA ARG A 30 7.11 -1.73 -11.80
C ARG A 30 7.08 -0.41 -12.57
N ALA A 31 7.55 -0.40 -13.82
CA ALA A 31 7.52 0.81 -14.65
C ALA A 31 6.09 1.35 -14.83
N VAL A 32 5.13 0.46 -15.09
CA VAL A 32 3.70 0.82 -15.17
C VAL A 32 3.22 1.41 -13.84
N LEU A 33 3.51 0.76 -12.71
CA LEU A 33 3.08 1.26 -11.40
C LEU A 33 3.67 2.65 -11.08
N GLU A 34 4.95 2.90 -11.36
CA GLU A 34 5.56 4.20 -11.13
C GLU A 34 4.91 5.29 -12.01
N GLN A 35 4.62 4.97 -13.27
CA GLN A 35 3.91 5.88 -14.18
C GLN A 35 2.51 6.22 -13.67
N GLU A 36 1.75 5.24 -13.18
CA GLU A 36 0.42 5.48 -12.61
C GLU A 36 0.50 6.29 -11.30
N LEU A 37 1.51 6.05 -10.47
CA LEU A 37 1.72 6.86 -9.26
C LEU A 37 2.08 8.31 -9.61
N ASP A 38 2.89 8.53 -10.65
CA ASP A 38 3.21 9.86 -11.15
C ASP A 38 1.98 10.57 -11.72
N SER A 39 1.12 9.86 -12.45
CA SER A 39 -0.13 10.41 -12.97
C SER A 39 -1.04 10.90 -11.83
N ILE A 40 -1.15 10.14 -10.74
CA ILE A 40 -1.89 10.51 -9.53
C ILE A 40 -1.28 11.74 -8.84
N ARG A 41 0.05 11.83 -8.76
CA ARG A 41 0.76 13.00 -8.19
C ARG A 41 0.50 14.26 -9.01
N VAL A 42 0.68 14.18 -10.33
CA VAL A 42 0.49 15.32 -11.25
C VAL A 42 -0.98 15.76 -11.31
N ALA A 43 -1.92 14.81 -11.26
CA ALA A 43 -3.35 15.13 -11.21
C ALA A 43 -3.78 15.80 -9.89
N GLY A 44 -2.90 15.87 -8.88
CA GLY A 44 -3.24 16.42 -7.57
C GLY A 44 -4.19 15.53 -6.76
N THR A 45 -4.37 14.27 -7.16
CA THR A 45 -5.25 13.30 -6.47
C THR A 45 -4.48 12.40 -5.50
N TRP A 46 -3.16 12.59 -5.38
CA TRP A 46 -2.32 11.92 -4.39
C TRP A 46 -2.78 12.22 -2.96
N LYS A 47 -2.99 11.16 -2.18
CA LYS A 47 -3.32 11.26 -0.75
C LYS A 47 -2.16 10.74 0.09
N ALA A 48 -1.49 11.65 0.78
CA ALA A 48 -0.55 11.30 1.83
C ALA A 48 -1.28 10.99 3.13
N GLU A 49 -0.74 10.05 3.92
CA GLU A 49 -1.23 9.77 5.26
C GLU A 49 -0.98 10.96 6.20
N ARG A 50 -1.89 11.17 7.15
CA ARG A 50 -1.71 12.09 8.28
C ARG A 50 -1.78 11.30 9.58
N ILE A 51 -0.82 11.51 10.47
CA ILE A 51 -0.72 10.76 11.72
C ILE A 51 -1.54 11.46 12.81
N ILE A 52 -2.56 10.79 13.34
CA ILE A 52 -3.30 11.26 14.51
C ILE A 52 -2.56 10.82 15.78
N THR A 53 -2.16 11.77 16.61
CA THR A 53 -1.34 11.52 17.81
C THR A 53 -2.16 11.54 19.10
N SER A 54 -3.48 11.72 19.00
CA SER A 54 -4.43 11.68 20.11
C SER A 54 -5.46 10.57 19.94
N LYS A 55 -6.26 10.32 20.99
CA LYS A 55 -7.48 9.51 20.86
C LYS A 55 -8.52 10.23 19.99
N GLN A 56 -9.47 9.46 19.45
CA GLN A 56 -10.61 9.99 18.70
C GLN A 56 -11.53 10.79 19.64
N GLY A 57 -11.92 11.98 19.22
CA GLY A 57 -12.84 12.85 19.95
C GLY A 57 -13.13 14.14 19.17
N PRO A 58 -13.93 15.06 19.75
CA PRO A 58 -14.22 16.36 19.13
C PRO A 58 -12.97 17.19 18.85
N GLN A 59 -11.91 16.96 19.62
CA GLN A 59 -10.60 17.54 19.41
C GLN A 59 -9.58 16.43 19.19
N ILE A 60 -8.76 16.60 18.16
CA ILE A 60 -7.68 15.68 17.81
C ILE A 60 -6.38 16.45 17.59
N ASN A 61 -5.27 15.78 17.84
CA ASN A 61 -3.94 16.26 17.47
C ASN A 61 -3.46 15.48 16.24
N VAL A 62 -2.92 16.22 15.28
CA VAL A 62 -2.30 15.65 14.09
C VAL A 62 -0.83 16.00 14.13
N ASP A 63 0.03 15.05 13.80
CA ASP A 63 1.47 15.29 13.72
C ASP A 63 1.79 16.44 12.73
N GLY A 64 2.73 17.29 13.11
CA GLY A 64 3.05 18.55 12.40
C GLY A 64 1.96 19.64 12.45
N GLY A 65 0.79 19.36 13.02
CA GLY A 65 -0.26 20.34 13.25
C GLY A 65 -0.05 21.06 14.58
N ARG A 66 0.23 22.37 14.56
CA ARG A 66 0.13 23.16 15.80
C ARG A 66 -1.34 23.18 16.22
N GLY A 67 -1.68 22.36 17.21
CA GLY A 67 -2.96 22.39 17.88
C GLY A 67 -3.21 23.78 18.46
N GLY A 68 -4.35 24.36 18.12
CA GLY A 68 -4.77 25.67 18.59
C GLY A 68 -5.21 26.53 17.44
N SER A 69 -6.50 26.51 17.15
CA SER A 69 -7.15 27.70 16.59
C SER A 69 -6.67 28.89 17.43
N CYS A 70 -5.92 29.80 16.81
CA CYS A 70 -5.64 31.11 17.38
C CYS A 70 -6.95 31.91 17.40
N HIS A 71 -7.93 31.48 18.20
CA HIS A 71 -9.04 32.31 18.62
C HIS A 71 -8.45 33.28 19.65
N LYS A 72 -7.93 34.41 19.16
CA LYS A 72 -7.56 35.55 19.99
C LYS A 72 -8.85 36.19 20.48
N ASN A 73 -9.44 35.65 21.55
CA ASN A 73 -10.42 36.41 22.32
C ASN A 73 -9.64 37.42 23.16
N THR A 74 -9.72 38.69 22.77
CA THR A 74 -9.30 39.81 23.61
C THR A 74 -10.52 40.66 23.92
N PRO A 75 -10.97 40.69 25.18
CA PRO A 75 -11.67 41.85 25.70
C PRO A 75 -11.00 42.37 26.99
N PRO A 76 -11.09 43.69 27.23
CA PRO A 76 -11.73 44.20 28.45
C PRO A 76 -13.18 44.60 28.19
#